data_AF-A0A8K1CZY1-F1
#
_entry.id   AF-A0A8K1CZY1-F1
#
_cell.length_a   1.000
_cell.length_b   1.000
_cell.length_c   1.000
_cell.angle_alpha   90.00
_cell.angle_beta   90.00
_cell.angle_gamma   90.00
#
_symmetry.space_group_name_H-M   'P 1'
#
loop_
_entity.id
_entity.type
_entity.pdbx_description
1 polymer ?
#
loop_
_entity_poly.entity_id
_entity_poly.type
_entity_poly.pdbx_seq_one_letter_code
_entity_poly.pdbx_strand_id
1 'polypeptide(L)'
;MKSVATPFYRVSDDLFIDAYFIDKLTRSYERILLIRRDVVLENAMVEKPLEPIPIPKVKELMEEGYNDLNNMEGNRRNIDGIDTILSIFYNPGYYLRKQEKEITLSSILRIYELAYKMVLSKLSNNKNIELVYSKIHFINSSINFNGKEDVVYNYLFNTDNRFKNAILSVLSEQ
;
A
#
# COMPACT_ATOMS: atom_id res chain seq x y z
N MET A 1 -19.04 -17.80 -3.46
CA MET A 1 -17.73 -17.41 -2.90
C MET A 1 -16.73 -17.53 -4.01
N LYS A 2 -16.05 -16.43 -4.37
CA LYS A 2 -14.98 -16.45 -5.38
C LYS A 2 -13.64 -16.30 -4.66
N SER A 3 -12.58 -16.91 -5.19
CA SER A 3 -11.25 -16.83 -4.60
C SER A 3 -10.19 -16.79 -5.66
N VAL A 4 -9.23 -15.88 -5.53
CA VAL A 4 -8.07 -15.82 -6.41
C VAL A 4 -6.80 -15.97 -5.61
N ALA A 5 -5.86 -16.69 -6.19
CA ALA A 5 -4.53 -16.80 -5.66
C ALA A 5 -3.67 -15.64 -6.16
N THR A 6 -3.24 -14.84 -5.19
CA THR A 6 -2.44 -13.64 -5.40
C THR A 6 -0.98 -13.97 -5.12
N PRO A 7 -0.06 -13.61 -6.03
CA PRO A 7 1.36 -13.76 -5.82
C PRO A 7 1.88 -12.73 -4.83
N PHE A 8 2.81 -13.17 -3.98
CA PHE A 8 3.57 -12.33 -3.07
C PHE A 8 5.05 -12.64 -3.18
N TYR A 9 5.86 -11.61 -3.11
CA TYR A 9 7.30 -11.77 -2.92
C TYR A 9 7.65 -11.75 -1.45
N ARG A 10 8.20 -12.86 -0.96
CA ARG A 10 8.76 -12.96 0.39
C ARG A 10 10.17 -12.36 0.40
N VAL A 11 10.31 -11.21 1.06
CA VAL A 11 11.55 -10.43 1.13
C VAL A 11 12.25 -10.59 2.48
N SER A 12 11.55 -11.04 3.52
CA SER A 12 12.14 -11.61 4.75
C SER A 12 11.19 -12.64 5.34
N ASP A 13 11.57 -13.23 6.47
CA ASP A 13 10.76 -14.27 7.14
C ASP A 13 9.32 -13.83 7.38
N ASP A 14 9.13 -12.55 7.65
CA ASP A 14 7.91 -11.87 8.08
C ASP A 14 7.51 -10.69 7.16
N LEU A 15 8.01 -10.63 5.92
CA LEU A 15 7.72 -9.50 5.02
C LEU A 15 7.43 -9.98 3.62
N PHE A 16 6.23 -9.65 3.17
CA PHE A 16 5.67 -10.04 1.89
C PHE A 16 5.19 -8.81 1.12
N ILE A 17 5.44 -8.77 -0.18
CA ILE A 17 5.02 -7.69 -1.06
C ILE A 17 4.03 -8.26 -2.06
N ASP A 18 2.83 -7.69 -2.14
CA ASP A 18 1.88 -8.03 -3.20
C ASP A 18 2.53 -7.82 -4.58
N ALA A 19 2.61 -8.89 -5.36
CA ALA A 19 3.29 -8.88 -6.64
C ALA A 19 2.34 -8.65 -7.82
N TYR A 20 1.04 -8.47 -7.61
CA TYR A 20 0.08 -8.29 -8.70
C TYR A 20 -0.63 -6.93 -8.64
N PHE A 21 -1.16 -6.54 -7.49
CA PHE A 21 -1.96 -5.32 -7.35
C PHE A 21 -1.11 -4.06 -7.15
N ILE A 22 0.21 -4.18 -6.99
CA ILE A 22 1.11 -3.06 -6.71
C ILE A 22 1.15 -2.00 -7.80
N ASP A 23 0.91 -2.36 -9.07
CA ASP A 23 0.77 -1.41 -10.17
C ASP A 23 -0.69 -0.97 -10.42
N LYS A 24 -1.64 -1.50 -9.65
CA LYS A 24 -3.09 -1.24 -9.79
C LYS A 24 -3.61 -0.16 -8.84
N LEU A 25 -2.72 0.56 -8.17
CA LEU A 25 -3.08 1.75 -7.38
C LEU A 25 -2.99 3.01 -8.24
N THR A 26 -3.92 3.94 -8.04
CA THR A 26 -3.86 5.29 -8.59
C THR A 26 -2.80 6.12 -7.89
N ARG A 27 -2.66 5.96 -6.57
CA ARG A 27 -1.68 6.67 -5.74
C ARG A 27 -0.46 5.79 -5.47
N SER A 28 0.67 6.18 -6.05
CA SER A 28 1.96 5.50 -5.90
C SER A 28 2.43 5.37 -4.44
N TYR A 29 2.21 6.39 -3.61
CA TYR A 29 2.59 6.40 -2.19
C TYR A 29 1.75 5.44 -1.33
N GLU A 30 0.59 4.97 -1.83
CA GLU A 30 -0.25 3.99 -1.14
C GLU A 30 0.24 2.55 -1.37
N ARG A 31 1.22 2.32 -2.24
CA ARG A 31 1.78 0.99 -2.52
C ARG A 31 2.38 0.33 -1.27
N ILE A 32 2.84 1.11 -0.29
CA ILE A 32 3.30 0.59 1.01
C ILE A 32 2.23 -0.19 1.77
N LEU A 33 0.94 0.08 1.51
CA LEU A 33 -0.16 -0.64 2.12
C LEU A 33 -0.22 -2.11 1.66
N LEU A 34 0.33 -2.42 0.49
CA LEU A 34 0.34 -3.76 -0.08
C LEU A 34 1.47 -4.65 0.49
N ILE A 35 2.14 -4.18 1.55
CA ILE A 35 3.15 -4.92 2.29
C ILE A 35 2.50 -5.64 3.47
N ARG A 36 2.75 -6.94 3.59
CA ARG A 36 2.14 -7.84 4.58
C ARG A 36 3.20 -8.48 5.46
N ARG A 37 2.84 -8.84 6.69
CA ARG A 37 3.73 -9.56 7.61
C ARG A 37 3.35 -11.01 7.84
N ASP A 38 2.07 -11.28 7.90
CA ASP A 38 1.54 -12.62 8.16
C ASP A 38 0.80 -13.07 6.90
N VAL A 39 1.47 -13.77 5.99
CA VAL A 39 0.81 -14.36 4.81
C VAL A 39 0.69 -15.86 5.03
N VAL A 40 -0.54 -16.38 5.04
CA VAL A 40 -0.77 -17.82 5.06
C VAL A 40 -0.51 -18.37 3.67
N LEU A 41 0.56 -19.17 3.55
CA LEU A 41 0.99 -19.75 2.29
C LEU A 41 0.10 -20.93 1.91
N GLU A 42 -0.25 -21.04 0.64
CA GLU A 42 -0.86 -22.25 0.12
C GLU A 42 0.20 -23.22 -0.41
N ASN A 43 0.14 -24.47 0.08
CA ASN A 43 1.12 -25.51 -0.21
C ASN A 43 0.80 -26.35 -1.47
N ALA A 44 -0.24 -26.04 -2.24
CA ALA A 44 -0.71 -26.89 -3.34
C ALA A 44 -1.01 -26.10 -4.61
N MET A 45 -0.81 -26.76 -5.76
CA MET A 45 -1.09 -26.28 -7.12
C MET A 45 -2.34 -25.40 -7.15
N VAL A 46 -2.10 -24.10 -7.28
CA VAL A 46 -3.14 -23.12 -7.46
C VAL A 46 -3.72 -23.31 -8.86
N GLU A 47 -5.02 -23.60 -8.94
CA GLU A 47 -5.74 -23.50 -10.21
C GLU A 47 -5.78 -22.02 -10.64
N LYS A 48 -4.90 -21.66 -11.58
CA LYS A 48 -4.77 -20.31 -12.19
C LYS A 48 -4.29 -19.21 -11.21
N PRO A 49 -3.00 -19.22 -10.82
CA PRO A 49 -2.42 -18.08 -10.11
C PRO A 49 -2.42 -16.82 -10.98
N LEU A 50 -2.53 -15.66 -10.34
CA LEU A 50 -2.24 -14.40 -11.02
C LEU A 50 -0.73 -14.31 -11.32
N GLU A 51 -0.41 -13.80 -12.50
CA GLU A 51 0.98 -13.62 -12.94
C GLU A 51 1.66 -12.48 -12.17
N PRO A 52 2.79 -12.72 -11.49
CA PRO A 52 3.48 -11.68 -10.74
C PRO A 52 4.15 -10.66 -11.67
N ILE A 53 4.15 -9.41 -11.23
CA ILE A 53 4.99 -8.35 -11.78
C ILE A 53 6.45 -8.67 -11.45
N PRO A 54 7.39 -8.61 -12.41
CA PRO A 54 8.79 -8.93 -12.15
C PRO A 54 9.40 -8.10 -11.01
N ILE A 55 10.24 -8.71 -10.17
CA ILE A 55 10.96 -8.04 -9.07
C ILE A 55 11.58 -6.70 -9.44
N PRO A 56 12.31 -6.55 -10.57
CA PRO A 56 12.88 -5.24 -10.93
C PRO A 56 11.82 -4.15 -11.05
N LYS A 57 10.64 -4.49 -11.58
CA LYS A 57 9.52 -3.55 -11.71
C LYS A 57 8.86 -3.28 -10.36
N VAL A 58 8.74 -4.27 -9.48
CA VAL A 58 8.27 -4.05 -8.10
C VAL A 58 9.18 -3.07 -7.35
N LYS A 59 10.51 -3.22 -7.49
CA LYS A 59 11.48 -2.29 -6.91
C LYS A 59 11.27 -0.86 -7.43
N GLU A 60 11.18 -0.69 -8.75
CA GLU A 60 10.92 0.60 -9.39
C GLU A 60 9.62 1.25 -8.87
N LEU A 61 8.54 0.47 -8.77
CA LEU A 61 7.25 0.97 -8.26
C LEU A 61 7.32 1.38 -6.78
N MET A 62 8.13 0.70 -5.97
CA MET A 62 8.35 1.07 -4.57
C MET A 62 9.19 2.34 -4.44
N GLU A 63 10.20 2.52 -5.28
CA GLU A 63 11.01 3.74 -5.34
C GLU A 63 10.17 4.94 -5.81
N GLU A 64 9.34 4.77 -6.83
CA GLU A 64 8.38 5.79 -7.29
C GLU A 64 7.44 6.21 -6.15
N GLY A 65 6.84 5.25 -5.43
CA GLY A 65 5.96 5.56 -4.30
C GLY A 65 6.66 6.29 -3.16
N TYR A 66 7.92 5.94 -2.87
CA TYR A 66 8.73 6.64 -1.88
C TYR A 66 9.08 8.08 -2.32
N ASN A 67 9.41 8.28 -3.60
CA ASN A 67 9.72 9.60 -4.13
C ASN A 67 8.49 10.52 -4.12
N ASP A 68 7.31 9.98 -4.50
CA ASP A 68 6.07 10.74 -4.47
C ASP A 68 5.66 11.13 -3.05
N LEU A 69 5.87 10.26 -2.06
CA LEU A 69 5.69 10.58 -0.64
C LEU A 69 6.60 11.75 -0.21
N ASN A 70 7.89 11.71 -0.56
CA ASN A 70 8.84 12.76 -0.21
C ASN A 70 8.49 14.11 -0.87
N ASN A 71 8.01 14.08 -2.11
CA ASN A 71 7.55 15.29 -2.82
C ASN A 71 6.35 15.93 -2.11
N MET A 72 5.44 15.14 -1.56
CA MET A 72 4.31 15.64 -0.77
C MET A 72 4.77 16.30 0.53
N GLU A 73 5.77 15.72 1.20
CA GLU A 73 6.35 16.30 2.41
C GLU A 73 7.08 17.62 2.12
N GLY A 74 7.88 17.67 1.05
CA GLY A 74 8.62 18.86 0.63
C GLY A 74 7.72 20.04 0.26
N ASN A 75 6.63 19.79 -0.48
CA ASN A 75 5.69 20.82 -0.88
C ASN A 75 4.89 21.39 0.30
N ARG A 76 4.65 20.61 1.36
CA ARG A 76 3.96 21.06 2.58
C ARG A 76 4.78 22.07 3.38
N ARG A 77 6.06 21.77 3.62
CA ARG A 77 6.95 22.64 4.40
C ARG A 77 7.02 24.07 3.84
N ASN A 78 6.84 24.25 2.53
CA ASN A 78 6.84 25.56 1.87
C ASN A 78 5.53 26.35 2.04
N ILE A 79 4.38 25.67 2.21
CA ILE A 79 3.07 26.30 2.39
C ILE A 79 2.86 26.71 3.86
N ASP A 80 3.35 25.89 4.80
CA ASP A 80 3.18 26.08 6.25
C ASP A 80 3.77 27.42 6.75
N GLY A 81 4.85 27.91 6.13
CA GLY A 81 5.49 29.18 6.48
C GLY A 81 4.65 30.41 6.14
N ILE A 82 3.86 30.35 5.06
CA ILE A 82 3.00 31.46 4.62
C ILE A 82 1.69 31.48 5.43
N ASP A 83 1.10 30.31 5.64
CA ASP A 83 -0.16 30.17 6.40
C ASP A 83 -0.01 30.52 7.88
N THR A 84 1.14 30.25 8.48
CA THR A 84 1.44 30.62 9.87
C THR A 84 1.39 32.14 10.06
N ILE A 85 1.95 32.90 9.13
CA ILE A 85 1.93 34.37 9.17
C ILE A 85 0.49 34.90 9.00
N LEU A 86 -0.30 34.30 8.13
CA LEU A 86 -1.69 34.72 7.87
C LEU A 86 -2.65 34.35 9.02
N SER A 87 -2.39 33.26 9.74
CA SER A 87 -3.23 32.77 10.84
C SER A 87 -3.25 33.68 12.07
N ILE A 88 -2.20 34.51 12.27
CA ILE A 88 -2.14 35.53 13.32
C ILE A 88 -3.29 36.54 13.16
N PHE A 89 -3.78 36.74 11.94
CA PHE A 89 -4.81 37.73 11.62
C PHE A 89 -6.23 37.15 11.58
N TYR A 90 -6.42 35.83 11.47
CA TYR A 90 -7.73 35.22 11.24
C TYR A 90 -7.96 33.94 12.07
N ASN A 91 -8.70 34.08 13.17
CA ASN A 91 -9.35 33.02 13.97
C ASN A 91 -8.45 31.91 14.59
N PRO A 92 -8.05 32.08 15.86
CA PRO A 92 -7.20 31.12 16.58
C PRO A 92 -7.77 29.69 16.69
N GLY A 93 -9.09 29.53 16.80
CA GLY A 93 -9.73 28.22 16.96
C GLY A 93 -9.80 27.39 15.67
N TYR A 94 -9.72 28.05 14.51
CA TYR A 94 -9.54 27.37 13.22
C TYR A 94 -8.08 26.94 13.04
N TYR A 95 -7.14 27.80 13.43
CA TYR A 95 -5.72 27.52 13.36
C TYR A 95 -5.31 26.31 14.22
N LEU A 96 -5.77 26.21 15.46
CA LEU A 96 -5.44 25.07 16.33
C LEU A 96 -5.92 23.74 15.74
N ARG A 97 -7.14 23.68 15.21
CA ARG A 97 -7.67 22.47 14.54
C ARG A 97 -6.94 22.14 13.24
N LYS A 98 -6.43 23.15 12.53
CA LYS A 98 -5.59 22.96 11.35
C LYS A 98 -4.24 22.37 11.75
N GLN A 99 -3.59 22.92 12.78
CA GLN A 99 -2.34 22.38 13.32
C GLN A 99 -2.49 20.93 13.81
N GLU A 100 -3.56 20.58 14.52
CA GLU A 100 -3.80 19.20 14.96
C GLU A 100 -3.88 18.22 13.78
N LYS A 101 -4.60 18.61 12.72
CA LYS A 101 -4.67 17.83 11.47
C LYS A 101 -3.32 17.72 10.79
N GLU A 102 -2.53 18.80 10.80
CA GLU A 102 -1.19 18.83 10.23
C GLU A 102 -0.21 17.93 10.99
N ILE A 103 -0.20 18.00 12.33
CA ILE A 103 0.62 17.13 13.19
C ILE A 103 0.28 15.66 12.95
N THR A 104 -1.01 15.35 12.88
CA THR A 104 -1.50 13.99 12.61
C THR A 104 -1.01 13.50 11.26
N LEU A 105 -1.15 14.31 10.22
CA LEU A 105 -0.76 13.93 8.87
C LEU A 105 0.77 13.84 8.70
N SER A 106 1.53 14.76 9.28
CA SER A 106 3.01 14.69 9.29
C SER A 106 3.50 13.42 9.98
N SER A 107 2.81 12.99 11.05
CA SER A 107 3.11 11.74 11.73
C SER A 107 2.82 10.52 10.85
N ILE A 108 1.69 10.52 10.11
CA ILE A 108 1.35 9.46 9.14
C ILE A 108 2.38 9.39 8.01
N LEU A 109 2.74 10.54 7.42
CA LEU A 109 3.74 10.61 6.36
C LEU A 109 5.10 10.07 6.83
N ARG A 110 5.50 10.43 8.05
CA ARG A 110 6.74 9.91 8.65
C ARG A 110 6.70 8.39 8.85
N ILE A 111 5.55 7.83 9.27
CA ILE A 111 5.38 6.37 9.40
C ILE A 111 5.54 5.70 8.03
N TYR A 112 4.92 6.27 6.98
CA TYR A 112 5.03 5.73 5.61
C TYR A 112 6.47 5.80 5.11
N GLU A 113 7.17 6.91 5.35
CA GLU A 113 8.57 7.10 4.98
C GLU A 113 9.47 6.05 5.63
N LEU A 114 9.30 5.81 6.93
CA LEU A 114 10.04 4.78 7.67
C LEU A 114 9.73 3.38 7.15
N ALA A 115 8.46 3.10 6.82
CA ALA A 115 8.05 1.82 6.24
C ALA A 115 8.68 1.60 4.86
N TYR A 116 8.66 2.61 3.97
CA TYR A 116 9.32 2.55 2.67
C TYR A 116 10.82 2.32 2.80
N LYS A 117 11.52 3.07 3.68
CA LYS A 117 12.95 2.88 3.94
C LYS A 117 13.28 1.45 4.38
N MET A 118 12.47 0.90 5.28
CA MET A 118 12.61 -0.48 5.75
C MET A 118 12.46 -1.47 4.59
N VAL A 119 11.40 -1.36 3.79
CA VAL A 119 11.12 -2.28 2.68
C VAL A 119 12.19 -2.19 1.59
N LEU A 120 12.56 -0.98 1.16
CA LEU A 120 13.59 -0.76 0.15
C LEU A 120 14.96 -1.28 0.61
N SER A 121 15.32 -1.09 1.89
CA SER A 121 16.54 -1.66 2.45
C SER A 121 16.55 -3.19 2.35
N LYS A 122 15.43 -3.85 2.67
CA LYS A 122 15.31 -5.31 2.58
C LYS A 122 15.37 -5.80 1.13
N LEU A 123 14.73 -5.10 0.20
CA LEU A 123 14.76 -5.41 -1.24
C LEU A 123 16.16 -5.30 -1.86
N SER A 124 16.98 -4.36 -1.38
CA SER A 124 18.36 -4.17 -1.86
C SER A 124 19.34 -5.19 -1.27
N ASN A 125 19.14 -5.57 -0.01
CA ASN A 125 20.08 -6.44 0.71
C ASN A 125 19.80 -7.93 0.55
N ASN A 126 18.55 -8.32 0.24
CA ASN A 126 18.20 -9.72 0.14
C ASN A 126 18.39 -10.27 -1.29
N LYS A 127 19.17 -11.34 -1.40
CA LYS A 127 19.40 -12.07 -2.65
C LYS A 127 18.38 -13.19 -2.88
N ASN A 128 17.72 -13.65 -1.83
CA ASN A 128 16.79 -14.76 -1.86
C ASN A 128 15.37 -14.22 -1.69
N ILE A 129 14.80 -13.70 -2.77
CA ILE A 129 13.39 -13.30 -2.82
C ILE A 129 12.61 -14.47 -3.40
N GLU A 130 11.70 -15.02 -2.60
CA GLU A 130 10.88 -16.17 -2.97
C GLU A 130 9.50 -15.70 -3.45
N LEU A 131 9.01 -16.30 -4.53
CA LEU A 131 7.64 -16.10 -4.98
C LEU A 131 6.74 -17.12 -4.29
N VAL A 132 5.75 -16.63 -3.56
CA VAL A 132 4.77 -17.45 -2.85
C VAL A 132 3.36 -17.02 -3.23
N TYR A 133 2.37 -17.87 -2.94
CA TYR A 133 0.97 -17.59 -3.25
C TYR A 133 0.09 -17.71 -2.02
N SER A 134 -0.93 -16.87 -1.97
CA SER A 134 -1.98 -16.92 -0.95
C SER A 134 -3.33 -16.60 -1.58
N LYS A 135 -4.42 -17.12 -1.03
CA LYS A 135 -5.76 -16.86 -1.53
C LYS A 135 -6.39 -15.64 -0.87
N ILE A 136 -6.93 -14.76 -1.71
CA ILE A 136 -7.93 -13.79 -1.30
C ILE A 136 -9.32 -14.34 -1.64
N HIS A 137 -10.26 -14.15 -0.72
CA HIS A 137 -11.64 -14.58 -0.89
C HIS A 137 -12.55 -13.37 -0.98
N PHE A 138 -13.52 -13.42 -1.89
CA PHE A 138 -14.56 -12.41 -2.01
C PHE A 138 -15.88 -12.96 -1.49
N ILE A 139 -16.37 -12.40 -0.38
CA ILE A 139 -17.57 -12.83 0.34
C ILE A 139 -18.40 -11.58 0.65
N ASN A 140 -19.68 -11.54 0.23
CA ASN A 140 -20.61 -10.45 0.55
C ASN A 140 -20.08 -9.03 0.32
N SER A 141 -19.34 -8.82 -0.78
CA SER A 141 -18.69 -7.54 -1.12
C SER A 141 -17.51 -7.13 -0.24
N SER A 142 -17.03 -8.01 0.66
CA SER A 142 -15.79 -7.82 1.39
C SER A 142 -14.67 -8.73 0.86
N ILE A 143 -13.46 -8.21 0.89
CA ILE A 143 -12.24 -8.96 0.60
C ILE A 143 -11.73 -9.56 1.91
N ASN A 144 -11.60 -10.88 1.93
CA ASN A 144 -11.05 -11.61 3.05
C ASN A 144 -9.66 -12.17 2.68
N PHE A 145 -8.72 -12.02 3.60
CA PHE A 145 -7.34 -12.52 3.49
C PHE A 145 -7.00 -13.30 4.77
N ASN A 146 -6.31 -14.43 4.65
CA ASN A 146 -6.04 -15.35 5.76
C ASN A 146 -7.30 -15.73 6.58
N GLY A 147 -8.44 -15.88 5.90
CA GLY A 147 -9.71 -16.28 6.54
C GLY A 147 -10.42 -15.17 7.35
N LYS A 148 -9.94 -13.93 7.32
CA LYS A 148 -10.57 -12.78 7.99
C LYS A 148 -10.78 -11.63 7.02
N GLU A 149 -11.68 -10.72 7.34
CA GLU A 149 -11.87 -9.49 6.56
C GLU A 149 -10.58 -8.64 6.58
N ASP A 150 -10.06 -8.31 5.39
CA ASP A 150 -8.79 -7.60 5.27
C ASP A 150 -9.01 -6.08 5.24
N VAL A 151 -8.58 -5.39 6.29
CA VAL A 151 -8.80 -3.94 6.43
C VAL A 151 -8.18 -3.16 5.27
N VAL A 152 -6.99 -3.55 4.81
CA VAL A 152 -6.24 -2.80 3.81
C VAL A 152 -6.83 -2.96 2.42
N TYR A 153 -7.10 -4.18 1.98
CA TYR A 153 -7.72 -4.43 0.69
C TYR A 153 -9.13 -3.87 0.63
N ASN A 154 -9.92 -3.96 1.71
CA ASN A 154 -11.24 -3.32 1.74
C ASN A 154 -11.13 -1.79 1.72
N TYR A 155 -10.16 -1.19 2.42
CA TYR A 155 -9.88 0.24 2.29
C TYR A 155 -9.59 0.62 0.84
N LEU A 156 -8.61 -0.03 0.21
CA LEU A 156 -8.21 0.23 -1.18
C LEU A 156 -9.36 -0.03 -2.17
N PHE A 157 -10.14 -1.08 -1.98
CA PHE A 157 -11.30 -1.39 -2.81
C PHE A 157 -12.39 -0.32 -2.73
N ASN A 158 -12.55 0.33 -1.58
CA ASN A 158 -13.53 1.37 -1.37
C ASN A 158 -13.02 2.77 -1.79
N THR A 159 -11.71 3.02 -1.74
CA THR A 159 -11.14 4.36 -1.97
C THR A 159 -10.42 4.52 -3.31
N ASP A 160 -9.97 3.44 -3.95
CA ASP A 160 -9.20 3.46 -5.20
C ASP A 160 -9.95 2.70 -6.30
N ASN A 161 -10.46 3.45 -7.29
CA ASN A 161 -11.22 2.88 -8.41
C ASN A 161 -10.36 1.96 -9.31
N ARG A 162 -9.05 2.22 -9.44
CA ARG A 162 -8.16 1.39 -10.26
C ARG A 162 -7.95 0.04 -9.58
N PHE A 163 -7.75 0.04 -8.28
CA PHE A 163 -7.65 -1.18 -7.48
C PHE A 163 -8.95 -1.97 -7.49
N LYS A 164 -10.08 -1.28 -7.25
CA LYS A 164 -11.42 -1.87 -7.32
C LYS A 164 -11.67 -2.57 -8.66
N ASN A 165 -11.39 -1.89 -9.76
CA ASN A 165 -11.57 -2.46 -11.10
C ASN A 165 -10.65 -3.66 -11.34
N ALA A 166 -9.41 -3.63 -10.85
CA ALA A 166 -8.49 -4.76 -10.96
C ALA A 166 -8.96 -6.00 -10.16
N ILE A 167 -9.53 -5.80 -8.97
CA ILE A 167 -10.14 -6.89 -8.20
C ILE A 167 -11.35 -7.46 -8.94
N LEU A 168 -12.25 -6.59 -9.43
CA LEU A 168 -13.46 -7.03 -10.12
C LEU A 168 -13.15 -7.74 -11.45
N SER A 169 -12.12 -7.31 -12.20
CA SER A 169 -11.72 -7.96 -13.45
C SER A 169 -11.23 -9.38 -13.20
N VAL A 170 -10.34 -9.54 -12.21
CA VAL A 170 -9.83 -10.85 -11.79
C VAL A 170 -10.96 -11.78 -11.34
N LEU A 171 -11.93 -11.26 -10.60
CA LEU A 171 -13.10 -12.04 -10.16
C LEU A 171 -14.05 -12.38 -11.31
N SER A 172 -14.02 -11.68 -12.45
CA SER A 172 -14.88 -11.95 -13.61
C SER A 172 -14.29 -13.01 -14.56
N GLU A 173 -12.97 -13.18 -14.55
CA GLU A 173 -12.23 -14.16 -15.35
C GLU A 173 -12.20 -15.57 -14.71
N GLN A 174 -12.77 -15.70 -13.51
CA GLN A 174 -12.98 -16.94 -12.75
C GLN A 174 -14.44 -17.40 -12.77
#